data_AF-X6CSX7-F1
#
_entry.id   AF-X6CSX7-F1
#
_cell.length_a   1.000
_cell.length_b   1.000
_cell.length_c   1.000
_cell.angle_alpha   90.00
_cell.angle_beta   90.00
_cell.angle_gamma   90.00
#
_symmetry.space_group_name_H-M   'P 1'
#
loop_
_entity.id
_entity.type
_entity.pdbx_description
1 polymer ?
#
loop_
_entity_poly.entity_id
_entity_poly.type
_entity_poly.pdbx_seq_one_letter_code
_entity_poly.pdbx_strand_id
1 'polypeptide(L)'
;THEPCSLCLSAITWAGFDNFYYLFSHEDSRESFAIPHDLKILKEVFTLDPGGYNAENAYWKSFSIHGLVRALPGAERQRLEERIGRISARYDELSRDYQASKAENDIPLN
;
A
#
# COMPACT_ATOMS: atom_id res chain seq x y z
N THR A 1 -6.52 -1.12 2.85
CA THR A 1 -6.30 -1.74 1.53
C THR A 1 -4.87 -1.53 1.08
N HIS A 2 -4.32 -0.34 1.26
CA HIS A 2 -2.91 -0.05 1.04
C HIS A 2 -2.07 -0.36 2.28
N GLU A 3 -0.78 -0.55 2.06
CA GLU A 3 0.23 -0.51 3.11
C GLU A 3 0.12 0.82 3.87
N PRO A 4 0.05 0.82 5.21
CA PRO A 4 -0.20 2.05 5.96
C PRO A 4 1.02 2.99 5.90
N CYS A 5 0.81 4.30 5.73
CA CYS A 5 1.89 5.29 5.80
C CYS A 5 2.44 5.42 7.24
N SER A 6 3.58 6.08 7.40
CA SER A 6 4.29 6.22 8.69
C SER A 6 3.44 6.76 9.84
N LEU A 7 2.50 7.68 9.57
CA LEU A 7 1.53 8.16 10.55
C LEU A 7 0.61 7.02 11.02
N CYS A 8 0.01 6.29 10.09
CA CYS A 8 -0.88 5.17 10.38
C CYS A 8 -0.17 4.04 11.11
N LEU A 9 1.08 3.76 10.76
CA LEU A 9 1.91 2.74 11.40
C LEU A 9 2.21 3.07 12.85
N SER A 10 2.47 4.35 13.13
CA SER A 10 2.59 4.84 14.50
C SER A 10 1.28 4.64 15.26
N ALA A 11 0.14 4.98 14.65
CA ALA A 11 -1.18 4.78 15.28
C ALA A 11 -1.50 3.30 15.55
N ILE A 12 -1.18 2.40 14.63
CA ILE A 12 -1.31 0.94 14.79
C ILE A 12 -0.51 0.47 16.00
N THR A 13 0.75 0.92 16.09
CA THR A 13 1.66 0.58 17.19
C THR A 13 1.10 1.07 18.53
N TRP A 14 0.67 2.32 18.61
CA TRP A 14 0.11 2.90 19.85
C TRP A 14 -1.23 2.28 20.26
N ALA A 15 -2.03 1.83 19.30
CA ALA A 15 -3.29 1.15 19.56
C ALA A 15 -3.10 -0.30 20.04
N GLY A 16 -1.87 -0.84 20.00
CA GLY A 16 -1.56 -2.19 20.47
C GLY A 16 -1.95 -3.31 19.50
N PHE A 17 -2.15 -3.00 18.22
CA PHE A 17 -2.31 -4.04 17.20
C PHE A 17 -0.95 -4.67 16.90
N ASP A 18 -0.91 -6.00 16.88
CA ASP A 18 0.30 -6.79 16.67
C ASP A 18 0.45 -7.28 15.22
N ASN A 19 -0.53 -7.04 14.36
CA ASN A 19 -0.44 -7.37 12.94
C ASN A 19 -1.40 -6.56 12.06
N PHE A 20 -1.11 -6.55 10.75
CA PHE A 20 -2.03 -6.04 9.74
C PHE A 20 -1.80 -6.66 8.36
N TYR A 21 -2.82 -6.58 7.52
CA TYR A 21 -2.82 -7.09 6.15
C TYR A 21 -3.07 -5.96 5.15
N TYR A 22 -2.36 -5.98 4.04
CA TYR A 22 -2.50 -5.00 2.97
C TYR A 22 -2.49 -5.67 1.59
N LEU A 23 -3.20 -5.06 0.65
CA LEU A 23 -3.28 -5.52 -0.73
C LEU A 23 -2.23 -4.81 -1.59
N PHE A 24 -2.22 -3.48 -1.57
CA PHE A 24 -1.32 -2.66 -2.39
C PHE A 24 -0.15 -2.16 -1.54
N SER A 25 1.08 -2.41 -1.96
CA SER A 25 2.28 -1.86 -1.30
C SER A 25 2.47 -0.38 -1.62
N HIS A 26 3.37 0.30 -0.91
CA HIS A 26 3.80 1.65 -1.29
C HIS A 26 4.41 1.70 -2.70
N GLU A 27 5.08 0.63 -3.12
CA GLU A 27 5.68 0.53 -4.46
C GLU A 27 4.60 0.39 -5.55
N ASP A 28 3.60 -0.46 -5.34
CA ASP A 28 2.44 -0.59 -6.25
C ASP A 28 1.67 0.72 -6.35
N SER A 29 1.55 1.43 -5.22
CA SER A 29 0.75 2.65 -5.12
C SER A 29 1.39 3.87 -5.81
N ARG A 30 2.72 3.87 -5.92
CA ARG A 30 3.49 4.92 -6.59
C ARG A 30 3.07 5.06 -8.05
N GLU A 31 2.93 3.93 -8.73
CA GLU A 31 2.68 3.90 -10.18
C GLU A 31 1.19 4.04 -10.52
N SER A 32 0.30 3.53 -9.66
CA SER A 32 -1.15 3.53 -9.93
C SER A 32 -1.93 4.76 -9.42
N PHE A 33 -1.45 5.49 -8.41
CA PHE A 33 -2.25 6.54 -7.75
C PHE A 33 -1.67 7.97 -7.80
N ALA A 34 -0.50 8.17 -8.41
CA ALA A 34 0.17 9.47 -8.48
C ALA A 34 0.32 10.14 -7.10
N ILE A 35 0.73 9.36 -6.10
CA ILE A 35 1.06 9.81 -4.74
C ILE A 35 2.58 9.67 -4.53
N PRO A 36 3.41 10.48 -5.21
CA PRO A 36 4.87 10.35 -5.12
C PRO A 36 5.42 10.80 -3.75
N HIS A 37 4.64 11.55 -2.98
CA HIS A 37 5.09 12.14 -1.73
C HIS A 37 5.32 11.11 -0.63
N ASP A 38 4.64 9.96 -0.64
CA ASP A 38 4.75 8.96 0.44
C ASP A 38 6.17 8.40 0.53
N LEU A 39 6.77 8.02 -0.62
CA LEU A 39 8.15 7.55 -0.65
C LEU A 39 9.15 8.67 -0.31
N LYS A 40 8.88 9.91 -0.72
CA LYS A 40 9.72 11.06 -0.37
C LYS A 40 9.67 11.34 1.13
N ILE A 41 8.49 11.25 1.76
CA ILE A 41 8.32 11.38 3.21
C ILE A 41 9.05 10.26 3.94
N LEU A 42 8.91 9.01 3.48
CA LEU A 42 9.63 7.87 4.06
C LEU A 42 11.16 8.09 4.00
N LYS A 43 11.66 8.61 2.87
CA LYS A 43 13.09 8.90 2.72
C LYS A 43 13.56 10.09 3.56
N GLU A 44 12.88 11.23 3.47
CA GLU A 44 13.34 12.48 4.09
C GLU A 44 13.07 12.55 5.60
N VAL A 45 11.95 11.98 6.07
CA VAL A 45 11.57 12.03 7.50
C VAL A 45 12.06 10.80 8.26
N PHE A 46 12.05 9.62 7.62
CA PHE A 46 12.37 8.35 8.29
C PHE A 46 13.67 7.72 7.79
N THR A 47 14.38 8.34 6.86
CA THR A 47 15.65 7.86 6.29
C THR A 47 15.56 6.48 5.62
N LEU A 48 14.35 6.05 5.23
CA LEU A 48 14.10 4.77 4.59
C LEU A 48 14.10 4.91 3.08
N ASP A 49 14.93 4.09 2.41
CA ASP A 49 14.79 3.90 0.96
C ASP A 49 13.51 3.16 0.62
N PRO A 50 12.97 3.31 -0.61
CA PRO A 50 11.86 2.48 -1.09
C PRO A 50 12.15 0.99 -0.87
N GLY A 51 11.19 0.26 -0.30
CA GLY A 51 11.37 -1.15 0.08
C GLY A 51 12.15 -1.38 1.39
N GLY A 52 12.73 -0.33 2.00
CA GLY A 52 13.39 -0.39 3.32
C GLY A 52 12.43 -0.49 4.51
N TYR A 53 11.15 -0.73 4.26
CA TYR A 53 10.12 -0.81 5.29
C TYR A 53 10.20 -2.14 6.05
N ASN A 54 10.22 -2.09 7.39
CA ASN A 54 10.30 -3.29 8.22
C ASN A 54 8.95 -4.01 8.26
N ALA A 55 8.80 -5.09 7.50
CA ALA A 55 7.60 -5.93 7.54
C ALA A 55 7.40 -6.68 8.87
N GLU A 56 8.45 -6.81 9.68
CA GLU A 56 8.41 -7.43 11.00
C GLU A 56 9.30 -6.64 11.96
N ASN A 57 8.79 -6.36 13.16
CA ASN A 57 9.52 -5.65 14.21
C ASN A 57 8.99 -6.06 15.60
N ALA A 58 9.49 -5.41 16.65
CA ALA A 58 9.14 -5.75 18.03
C ALA A 58 7.67 -5.51 18.40
N TYR A 59 6.92 -4.74 17.58
CA TYR A 59 5.54 -4.35 17.87
C TYR A 59 4.54 -5.14 17.05
N TRP A 60 4.80 -5.34 15.76
CA TRP A 60 3.86 -6.01 14.86
C TRP A 60 4.52 -6.69 13.67
N LYS A 61 3.72 -7.51 12.98
CA LYS A 61 4.05 -8.12 11.68
C LYS A 61 3.04 -7.74 10.60
N SER A 62 3.53 -7.33 9.44
CA SER A 62 2.71 -7.01 8.28
C SER A 62 2.66 -8.18 7.29
N PHE A 63 1.54 -8.27 6.57
CA PHE A 63 1.32 -9.33 5.59
C PHE A 63 0.76 -8.78 4.28
N SER A 64 1.52 -8.94 3.20
CA SER A 64 1.03 -8.71 1.84
C SER A 64 0.05 -9.82 1.44
N ILE A 65 -1.17 -9.45 1.07
CA ILE A 65 -2.18 -10.38 0.56
C ILE A 65 -1.68 -11.07 -0.72
N HIS A 66 -0.96 -10.35 -1.60
CA HIS A 66 -0.31 -10.99 -2.76
C HIS A 66 0.70 -12.05 -2.33
N GLY A 67 1.51 -11.76 -1.31
CA GLY A 67 2.46 -12.72 -0.74
C GLY A 67 1.77 -13.98 -0.23
N LEU A 68 0.68 -13.81 0.53
CA LEU A 68 -0.12 -14.93 1.05
C LEU A 68 -0.75 -15.76 -0.08
N VAL A 69 -1.32 -15.11 -1.09
CA VAL A 69 -1.96 -15.78 -2.22
C VAL A 69 -0.96 -16.61 -3.03
N ARG A 70 0.25 -16.09 -3.25
CA ARG A 70 1.32 -16.84 -3.95
C ARG A 70 1.70 -18.15 -3.26
N ALA A 71 1.54 -18.23 -1.93
CA ALA A 71 1.83 -19.41 -1.15
C ALA A 71 0.71 -20.48 -1.17
N LEU A 72 -0.45 -20.19 -1.77
CA LEU A 72 -1.58 -21.11 -1.82
C LEU A 72 -1.46 -22.14 -2.96
N PRO A 73 -2.14 -23.31 -2.85
CA PRO A 73 -2.22 -24.30 -3.93
C PRO A 73 -2.90 -23.77 -5.20
N GLY A 74 -2.55 -24.34 -6.35
CA GLY A 74 -2.80 -23.78 -7.69
C GLY A 74 -4.24 -23.32 -7.98
N ALA A 75 -5.25 -24.13 -7.65
CA ALA A 75 -6.64 -23.77 -7.94
C ALA A 75 -7.14 -22.59 -7.10
N GLU A 76 -6.75 -22.55 -5.82
CA GLU A 76 -7.14 -21.46 -4.92
C GLU A 76 -6.37 -20.19 -5.22
N ARG A 77 -5.05 -20.31 -5.47
CA ARG A 77 -4.20 -19.22 -5.90
C ARG A 77 -4.76 -18.54 -7.15
N GLN A 78 -5.07 -19.29 -8.20
CA GLN A 78 -5.58 -18.74 -9.46
C GLN A 78 -6.89 -17.95 -9.23
N ARG A 79 -7.85 -18.54 -8.51
CA ARG A 79 -9.13 -17.88 -8.20
C ARG A 79 -8.92 -16.54 -7.46
N LEU A 80 -7.97 -16.49 -6.54
CA LEU A 80 -7.70 -15.29 -5.74
C LEU A 80 -6.90 -14.26 -6.54
N GLU A 81 -5.95 -14.68 -7.38
CA GLU A 81 -5.24 -13.80 -8.32
C GLU A 81 -6.22 -13.14 -9.31
N GLU A 82 -7.18 -13.88 -9.86
CA GLU A 82 -8.24 -13.32 -10.71
C GLU A 82 -9.10 -12.31 -9.96
N ARG A 83 -9.41 -12.57 -8.68
CA ARG A 83 -10.15 -11.63 -7.83
C ARG A 83 -9.35 -10.36 -7.57
N ILE A 84 -8.07 -10.49 -7.26
CA ILE A 84 -7.16 -9.37 -7.05
C ILE A 84 -7.08 -8.53 -8.32
N GLY A 85 -6.90 -9.15 -9.49
CA GLY A 85 -6.87 -8.46 -10.78
C GLY A 85 -8.12 -7.61 -11.04
N ARG A 86 -9.32 -8.14 -10.72
CA ARG A 86 -10.57 -7.36 -10.81
C ARG A 86 -10.62 -6.19 -9.85
N ILE A 87 -10.09 -6.35 -8.63
CA ILE A 87 -10.02 -5.26 -7.65
C ILE A 87 -9.06 -4.18 -8.14
N SER A 88 -7.85 -4.56 -8.60
CA SER A 88 -6.85 -3.63 -9.13
C SER A 88 -7.41 -2.83 -10.30
N ALA A 89 -8.05 -3.49 -11.28
CA ALA A 89 -8.67 -2.80 -12.42
C ALA A 89 -9.73 -1.77 -11.98
N ARG A 90 -10.51 -2.08 -10.95
CA ARG A 90 -11.49 -1.14 -10.40
C ARG A 90 -10.82 0.06 -9.72
N TYR A 91 -9.73 -0.17 -9.00
CA TYR A 91 -8.93 0.92 -8.41
C TYR A 91 -8.31 1.81 -9.50
N ASP A 92 -7.82 1.23 -10.60
CA ASP A 92 -7.28 2.00 -11.73
C ASP A 92 -8.35 2.88 -12.39
N GLU A 93 -9.58 2.37 -12.56
CA GLU A 93 -10.72 3.19 -13.04
C GLU A 93 -10.99 4.37 -12.12
N LEU A 94 -11.11 4.11 -10.81
CA LEU A 94 -11.35 5.15 -9.81
C LEU A 94 -10.22 6.18 -9.76
N SER A 95 -8.96 5.73 -9.91
CA SER A 95 -7.79 6.60 -9.98
C SER A 95 -7.87 7.51 -11.20
N ARG A 96 -8.20 6.99 -12.38
CA ARG A 96 -8.37 7.79 -13.60
C ARG A 96 -9.45 8.86 -13.44
N ASP A 97 -10.62 8.49 -12.90
CA ASP A 97 -11.72 9.44 -12.66
C ASP A 97 -11.32 10.53 -11.67
N TYR A 98 -10.61 10.16 -10.59
CA TYR A 98 -10.07 11.11 -9.62
C TYR A 98 -9.07 12.08 -10.26
N GLN A 99 -8.07 11.58 -11.00
CA GLN A 99 -7.06 12.43 -11.62
C GLN A 99 -7.65 13.35 -12.69
N ALA A 100 -8.64 12.89 -13.46
CA ALA A 100 -9.32 13.70 -14.46
C ALA A 100 -10.11 14.88 -13.87
N SER A 101 -10.53 14.78 -12.61
CA SER A 101 -11.27 15.82 -11.88
C SER A 101 -10.40 16.71 -10.98
N LYS A 102 -9.10 16.40 -10.84
CA LYS A 102 -8.17 17.04 -9.88
C LYS A 102 -7.66 18.43 -10.32
N ALA A 103 -8.34 19.13 -11.22
CA ALA A 103 -7.84 20.33 -11.90
C ALA A 103 -7.43 21.50 -10.98
N GLU A 104 -7.76 21.50 -9.68
CA GLU A 104 -7.46 22.61 -8.76
C GLU A 104 -7.01 22.19 -7.34
N ASN A 105 -6.61 20.93 -7.11
CA ASN A 105 -6.24 20.43 -5.78
C ASN A 105 -4.78 19.95 -5.71
N ASP A 106 -3.85 20.88 -5.87
CA ASP A 106 -2.45 20.62 -5.58
C ASP A 106 -2.27 20.43 -4.08
N ILE A 107 -1.75 19.25 -3.71
CA ILE A 107 -1.24 19.03 -2.36
C ILE A 107 0.02 19.92 -2.27
N PRO A 108 0.13 20.83 -1.29
CA PRO A 108 1.21 21.83 -1.21
C PRO A 108 2.51 21.17 -0.74
N LEU A 109 3.01 20.25 -1.53
CA LEU A 109 4.23 19.47 -1.33
C LEU A 109 5.07 19.65 -2.60
N ASN A 110 5.49 20.90 -2.83
CA ASN A 110 6.28 21.33 -3.99
C ASN A 110 7.53 20.46 -4.25
#